data_AF-A0A6I4MNH7-F1
#
_entry.id   AF-A0A6I4MNH7-F1
#
_cell.length_a   1.000
_cell.length_b   1.000
_cell.length_c   1.000
_cell.angle_alpha   90.00
_cell.angle_beta   90.00
_cell.angle_gamma   90.00
#
_symmetry.space_group_name_H-M   'P 1'
#
loop_
_entity.id
_entity.type
_entity.pdbx_description
1 polymer ?
#
loop_
_entity_poly.entity_id
_entity_poly.type
_entity_poly.pdbx_seq_one_letter_code
_entity_poly.pdbx_strand_id
1 'polypeptide(L)'
;MGAAVPDRRERAHDRDAEGGAELAGRVEQSPGGAGGALGRRRDDEGRQRRERERHAETGAQQALLLDAGTGLGGLGLAPPPAPLGFVDVEPVPLALVAAPGHPLAAAPRVAAADLAGERLLVNVPACSFWLAGERILGSVVERVRAGGVTVMASWAERGLGIALLPEFAVRDRLDSGALARLALDAPDLGLRLVWRTDRETMPGLRDVLYAASA
;
A
#
# COMPACT_ATOMS: atom_id res chain seq x y z
N MET A 1 11.02 62.75 -19.54
CA MET A 1 11.87 63.29 -18.45
C MET A 1 11.84 62.27 -17.32
N GLY A 2 12.75 61.33 -17.15
CA GLY A 2 14.01 61.01 -17.79
C GLY A 2 14.78 60.12 -16.80
N ALA A 3 15.08 58.88 -17.22
CA ALA A 3 16.20 57.96 -16.87
C ALA A 3 16.64 57.82 -15.38
N ALA A 4 17.16 56.70 -14.84
CA ALA A 4 17.87 55.58 -15.42
C ALA A 4 17.93 54.37 -14.45
N VAL A 5 17.96 53.16 -15.01
CA VAL A 5 18.66 51.93 -14.56
C VAL A 5 19.97 51.87 -15.39
N PRO A 6 21.09 51.12 -15.12
CA PRO A 6 21.38 49.96 -14.23
C PRO A 6 22.76 50.01 -13.49
N ASP A 7 23.13 48.96 -12.71
CA ASP A 7 24.39 48.16 -12.77
C ASP A 7 24.35 47.07 -11.66
N ARG A 8 24.34 45.74 -11.87
CA ARG A 8 25.32 44.74 -12.38
C ARG A 8 26.50 44.43 -11.43
N ARG A 9 26.88 43.13 -11.44
CA ARG A 9 27.97 42.37 -10.74
C ARG A 9 27.46 41.62 -9.50
N GLU A 10 27.29 40.31 -9.46
CA GLU A 10 27.99 39.14 -10.04
C GLU A 10 29.43 38.92 -9.53
N ARG A 11 29.64 37.68 -9.03
CA ARG A 11 30.85 36.97 -8.55
C ARG A 11 31.18 37.16 -7.06
N ALA A 12 31.73 36.19 -6.33
CA ALA A 12 31.87 34.72 -6.35
C ALA A 12 32.96 34.42 -5.29
N HIS A 13 32.90 33.23 -4.67
CA HIS A 13 33.95 32.60 -3.84
C HIS A 13 34.24 33.25 -2.47
N ASP A 14 34.45 32.51 -1.37
CA ASP A 14 35.09 31.20 -1.21
C ASP A 14 34.55 30.53 0.10
N ARG A 15 34.22 29.23 0.10
CA ARG A 15 35.01 28.09 0.68
C ARG A 15 34.93 28.02 2.23
N ASP A 16 34.70 26.89 2.89
CA ASP A 16 35.29 25.56 2.73
C ASP A 16 34.49 24.43 3.45
N ALA A 17 34.72 23.21 2.94
CA ALA A 17 34.90 21.93 3.64
C ALA A 17 33.69 21.28 4.34
N GLU A 18 33.42 19.98 4.28
CA GLU A 18 34.13 18.74 3.87
C GLU A 18 33.07 17.62 4.04
N GLY A 19 33.05 16.46 3.39
CA GLY A 19 33.91 15.70 2.50
C GLY A 19 33.18 14.38 2.24
N GLY A 20 33.11 13.88 1.00
CA GLY A 20 33.94 12.74 0.55
C GLY A 20 33.20 11.41 0.76
N ALA A 21 33.14 10.45 -0.16
CA ALA A 21 33.93 10.25 -1.35
C ALA A 21 33.13 9.42 -2.37
N GLU A 22 33.12 9.93 -3.59
CA GLU A 22 33.01 9.20 -4.84
C GLU A 22 34.22 8.27 -4.99
N LEU A 23 34.06 7.14 -5.70
CA LEU A 23 35.13 6.63 -6.58
C LEU A 23 34.53 5.57 -7.53
N ALA A 24 34.34 6.01 -8.77
CA ALA A 24 34.20 5.14 -9.93
C ALA A 24 35.53 4.41 -10.18
N GLY A 25 35.49 3.08 -10.14
CA GLY A 25 36.60 2.19 -10.47
C GLY A 25 36.42 1.57 -11.85
N ARG A 26 37.49 1.66 -12.64
CA ARG A 26 37.66 1.26 -14.03
C ARG A 26 37.27 -0.18 -14.35
N VAL A 27 36.88 -0.35 -15.62
CA VAL A 27 36.83 -1.60 -16.37
C VAL A 27 38.21 -2.26 -16.39
N GLU A 28 38.32 -3.45 -15.79
CA GLU A 28 39.31 -4.47 -16.13
C GLU A 28 38.56 -5.76 -16.51
N GLN A 29 38.93 -6.33 -17.64
CA GLN A 29 38.39 -7.59 -18.16
C GLN A 29 39.33 -8.76 -17.84
N SER A 30 38.70 -9.92 -17.61
CA SER A 30 39.20 -11.32 -17.71
C SER A 30 39.42 -12.07 -16.38
N PRO A 31 39.39 -13.42 -16.38
CA PRO A 31 38.37 -14.31 -16.93
C PRO A 31 37.91 -15.37 -15.91
N GLY A 32 36.75 -16.01 -16.14
CA GLY A 32 36.45 -17.34 -15.59
C GLY A 32 35.94 -17.40 -14.14
N GLY A 33 34.68 -17.81 -13.97
CA GLY A 33 34.14 -18.17 -12.65
C GLY A 33 32.63 -18.27 -12.60
N ALA A 34 32.03 -19.19 -13.38
CA ALA A 34 30.59 -19.46 -13.39
C ALA A 34 30.02 -20.07 -12.08
N GLY A 35 30.73 -19.96 -10.95
CA GLY A 35 30.33 -20.51 -9.64
C GLY A 35 29.75 -19.50 -8.63
N GLY A 36 29.95 -18.19 -8.81
CA GLY A 36 29.65 -17.19 -7.77
C GLY A 36 28.23 -16.60 -7.75
N ALA A 37 27.44 -16.78 -8.81
CA ALA A 37 26.08 -16.20 -8.90
C ALA A 37 25.03 -17.10 -8.21
N LEU A 38 25.24 -18.41 -8.18
CA LEU A 38 24.37 -19.37 -7.49
C LEU A 38 24.60 -19.39 -5.97
N GLY A 39 25.84 -19.18 -5.51
CA GLY A 39 26.15 -19.05 -4.07
C GLY A 39 25.53 -17.81 -3.45
N ARG A 40 25.71 -16.64 -4.09
CA ARG A 40 25.15 -15.36 -3.61
C ARG A 40 23.62 -15.34 -3.55
N ARG A 41 22.93 -16.01 -4.48
CA ARG A 41 21.46 -16.17 -4.45
C ARG A 41 20.99 -17.05 -3.29
N ARG A 42 21.70 -18.14 -2.99
CA ARG A 42 21.38 -19.03 -1.86
C ARG A 42 21.65 -18.36 -0.51
N ASP A 43 22.66 -17.51 -0.44
CA ASP A 43 23.00 -16.74 0.76
C ASP A 43 21.98 -15.63 1.03
N ASP A 44 21.47 -14.96 -0.01
CA ASP A 44 20.38 -13.97 0.09
C ASP A 44 19.03 -14.63 0.45
N GLU A 45 18.69 -15.77 -0.14
CA GLU A 45 17.49 -16.54 0.22
C GLU A 45 17.56 -17.05 1.67
N GLY A 46 18.74 -17.51 2.10
CA GLY A 46 18.99 -17.94 3.48
C GLY A 46 18.91 -16.77 4.49
N ARG A 47 19.39 -15.58 4.10
CA ARG A 47 19.28 -14.36 4.92
C ARG A 47 17.83 -13.88 5.01
N GLN A 48 17.13 -13.80 3.89
CA GLN A 48 15.69 -13.43 3.86
C GLN A 48 14.82 -14.44 4.61
N ARG A 49 15.13 -15.73 4.55
CA ARG A 49 14.45 -16.77 5.34
C ARG A 49 14.68 -16.58 6.84
N ARG A 50 15.93 -16.31 7.26
CA ARG A 50 16.27 -16.03 8.66
C ARG A 50 15.68 -14.72 9.16
N GLU A 51 15.59 -13.69 8.32
CA GLU A 51 14.90 -12.44 8.64
C GLU A 51 13.39 -12.67 8.78
N ARG A 52 12.75 -13.39 7.86
CA ARG A 52 11.32 -13.79 7.98
C ARG A 52 11.07 -14.61 9.25
N GLU A 53 11.95 -15.54 9.59
CA GLU A 53 11.86 -16.35 10.82
C GLU A 53 12.07 -15.51 12.08
N ARG A 54 13.04 -14.57 12.09
CA ARG A 54 13.26 -13.63 13.21
C ARG A 54 12.11 -12.65 13.38
N HIS A 55 11.52 -12.16 12.29
CA HIS A 55 10.32 -11.32 12.33
C HIS A 55 9.09 -12.11 12.83
N ALA A 56 9.01 -13.42 12.53
CA ALA A 56 7.97 -14.30 13.08
C ALA A 56 8.16 -14.55 14.59
N GLU A 57 9.40 -14.67 15.07
CA GLU A 57 9.73 -14.85 16.49
C GLU A 57 9.53 -13.58 17.33
N THR A 58 9.69 -12.41 16.71
CA THR A 58 9.40 -11.09 17.32
C THR A 58 8.02 -10.55 16.92
N GLY A 59 7.16 -11.43 16.38
CA GLY A 59 5.89 -11.08 15.74
C GLY A 59 5.05 -10.17 16.61
N ALA A 60 4.56 -9.07 16.01
CA ALA A 60 3.69 -8.12 16.67
C ALA A 60 2.59 -8.88 17.45
N GLN A 61 2.58 -8.69 18.77
CA GLN A 61 1.65 -9.41 19.66
C GLN A 61 0.20 -8.99 19.44
N GLN A 62 0.05 -7.82 18.82
CA GLN A 62 -1.17 -7.17 18.41
C GLN A 62 -0.93 -6.50 17.06
N ALA A 63 -1.93 -6.52 16.19
CA ALA A 63 -1.88 -5.89 14.88
C ALA A 63 -3.25 -5.34 14.51
N LEU A 64 -3.26 -4.28 13.70
CA LEU A 64 -4.48 -3.85 13.01
C LEU A 64 -4.62 -4.64 11.71
N LEU A 65 -5.84 -5.12 11.48
CA LEU A 65 -6.20 -5.89 10.31
C LEU A 65 -7.50 -5.34 9.73
N LEU A 66 -7.55 -5.19 8.41
CA LEU A 66 -8.81 -4.98 7.70
C LEU A 66 -9.32 -6.32 7.18
N ASP A 67 -10.54 -6.68 7.54
CA ASP A 67 -11.13 -7.96 7.18
C ASP A 67 -12.64 -7.84 6.96
N ALA A 68 -13.27 -8.91 6.47
CA ALA A 68 -14.70 -8.96 6.19
C ALA A 68 -15.41 -10.04 7.03
N GLY A 69 -16.74 -10.01 7.05
CA GLY A 69 -17.56 -11.04 7.73
C GLY A 69 -17.57 -10.91 9.25
N THR A 70 -17.94 -11.97 9.96
CA THR A 70 -18.11 -11.97 11.43
C THR A 70 -16.97 -12.65 12.20
N GLY A 71 -15.91 -13.07 11.50
CA GLY A 71 -14.74 -13.74 12.09
C GLY A 71 -13.47 -13.43 11.30
N LEU A 72 -12.32 -13.87 11.81
CA LEU A 72 -11.02 -13.68 11.17
C LEU A 72 -10.85 -14.55 9.92
N GLY A 73 -10.27 -13.95 8.87
CA GLY A 73 -10.00 -14.59 7.60
C GLY A 73 -11.15 -14.47 6.58
N GLY A 74 -12.13 -13.59 6.81
CA GLY A 74 -13.28 -13.43 5.90
C GLY A 74 -12.91 -12.97 4.49
N LEU A 75 -11.79 -12.26 4.33
CA LEU A 75 -11.19 -11.90 3.05
C LEU A 75 -10.31 -13.01 2.43
N GLY A 76 -10.11 -14.14 3.13
CA GLY A 76 -9.20 -15.20 2.70
C GLY A 76 -7.75 -15.01 3.14
N LEU A 77 -7.50 -14.10 4.09
CA LEU A 77 -6.21 -14.01 4.78
C LEU A 77 -5.97 -15.28 5.59
N ALA A 78 -4.83 -15.94 5.38
CA ALA A 78 -4.45 -17.10 6.17
C ALA A 78 -3.92 -16.64 7.55
N PRO A 79 -4.65 -16.88 8.65
CA PRO A 79 -4.14 -16.53 9.97
C PRO A 79 -2.95 -17.44 10.34
N PRO A 80 -1.99 -16.96 11.14
CA PRO A 80 -0.95 -17.82 11.69
C PRO A 80 -1.56 -18.96 12.52
N PRO A 81 -0.88 -20.11 12.65
CA PRO A 81 -1.35 -21.25 13.44
C PRO A 81 -1.17 -20.98 14.95
N ALA A 82 -1.90 -19.99 15.46
CA ALA A 82 -1.90 -19.56 16.86
C ALA A 82 -3.33 -19.17 17.28
N PRO A 83 -3.68 -19.27 18.57
CA PRO A 83 -4.98 -18.82 19.04
C PRO A 83 -5.03 -17.29 19.00
N LEU A 84 -5.96 -16.76 18.20
CA LEU A 84 -6.14 -15.32 17.99
C LEU A 84 -7.49 -14.86 18.52
N GLY A 85 -7.47 -13.71 19.19
CA GLY A 85 -8.65 -12.92 19.53
C GLY A 85 -8.71 -11.69 18.64
N PHE A 86 -9.91 -11.15 18.45
CA PHE A 86 -10.09 -9.87 17.77
C PHE A 86 -11.26 -9.09 18.35
N VAL A 87 -11.22 -7.79 18.14
CA VAL A 87 -12.33 -6.86 18.38
C VAL A 87 -12.46 -5.94 17.16
N ASP A 88 -13.70 -5.70 16.72
CA ASP A 88 -13.99 -4.69 15.70
C ASP A 88 -13.88 -3.30 16.32
N VAL A 89 -13.05 -2.45 15.71
CA VAL A 89 -12.79 -1.07 16.13
C VAL A 89 -13.73 -0.12 15.41
N GLU A 90 -13.75 -0.18 14.09
CA GLU A 90 -14.61 0.66 13.25
C GLU A 90 -14.87 0.03 11.88
N PRO A 91 -15.99 0.37 11.22
CA PRO A 91 -16.17 0.07 9.80
C PRO A 91 -15.28 0.97 8.93
N VAL A 92 -14.77 0.41 7.84
CA VAL A 92 -13.92 1.07 6.85
C VAL A 92 -14.59 0.94 5.48
N PRO A 93 -15.34 1.98 5.06
CA PRO A 93 -15.95 2.01 3.74
C PRO A 93 -14.91 1.97 2.63
N LEU A 94 -15.25 1.25 1.55
CA LEU A 94 -14.44 1.19 0.34
C LEU A 94 -15.04 2.10 -0.74
N ALA A 95 -14.17 2.79 -1.46
CA ALA A 95 -14.50 3.59 -2.63
C ALA A 95 -13.80 3.01 -3.86
N LEU A 96 -14.58 2.65 -4.88
CA LEU A 96 -14.05 2.45 -6.21
C LEU A 96 -13.89 3.82 -6.86
N VAL A 97 -12.65 4.17 -7.23
CA VAL A 97 -12.31 5.49 -7.75
C VAL A 97 -11.69 5.40 -9.14
N ALA A 98 -11.93 6.43 -9.94
CA ALA A 98 -11.39 6.60 -11.28
C ALA A 98 -11.11 8.09 -11.56
N ALA A 99 -10.52 8.39 -12.72
CA ALA A 99 -10.38 9.76 -13.19
C ALA A 99 -11.75 10.46 -13.29
N PRO A 100 -11.84 11.79 -13.11
CA PRO A 100 -13.11 12.52 -13.13
C PRO A 100 -13.84 12.45 -14.49
N GLY A 101 -13.12 12.23 -15.58
CA GLY A 101 -13.67 12.04 -16.92
C GLY A 101 -14.04 10.58 -17.27
N HIS A 102 -14.04 9.66 -16.30
CA HIS A 102 -14.30 8.24 -16.56
C HIS A 102 -15.76 8.03 -17.02
N PRO A 103 -16.03 7.23 -18.08
CA PRO A 103 -17.39 7.06 -18.61
C PRO A 103 -18.43 6.61 -17.58
N LEU A 104 -18.04 5.75 -16.64
CA LEU A 104 -18.90 5.24 -15.58
C LEU A 104 -19.07 6.21 -14.39
N ALA A 105 -18.39 7.35 -14.35
CA ALA A 105 -18.50 8.30 -13.24
C ALA A 105 -19.89 8.94 -13.13
N ALA A 106 -20.62 9.06 -14.25
CA ALA A 106 -21.99 9.56 -14.29
C ALA A 106 -23.06 8.47 -14.09
N ALA A 107 -22.65 7.20 -14.01
CA ALA A 107 -23.60 6.10 -13.87
C ALA A 107 -24.17 6.07 -12.44
N PRO A 108 -25.51 5.95 -12.26
CA PRO A 108 -26.12 5.91 -10.93
C PRO A 108 -25.79 4.61 -10.17
N ARG A 109 -25.38 3.58 -10.89
CA ARG A 109 -24.95 2.28 -10.37
C ARG A 109 -23.96 1.66 -11.34
N VAL A 110 -22.95 0.99 -10.80
CA VAL A 110 -21.95 0.23 -11.55
C VAL A 110 -21.97 -1.20 -11.02
N ALA A 111 -22.24 -2.17 -11.89
CA ALA A 111 -22.06 -3.58 -11.60
C ALA A 111 -20.62 -4.02 -11.92
N ALA A 112 -20.17 -5.11 -11.32
CA ALA A 112 -18.84 -5.67 -11.63
C ALA A 112 -18.65 -5.94 -13.13
N ALA A 113 -19.70 -6.39 -13.83
CA ALA A 113 -19.68 -6.65 -15.26
C ALA A 113 -19.45 -5.39 -16.12
N ASP A 114 -19.86 -4.21 -15.65
CA ASP A 114 -19.66 -2.95 -16.38
C ASP A 114 -18.19 -2.52 -16.39
N LEU A 115 -17.38 -3.09 -15.49
CA LEU A 115 -15.95 -2.86 -15.38
C LEU A 115 -15.15 -3.84 -16.25
N ALA A 116 -15.82 -4.64 -17.08
CA ALA A 116 -15.13 -5.56 -17.99
C ALA A 116 -14.19 -4.81 -18.94
N GLY A 117 -12.92 -5.20 -18.94
CA GLY A 117 -11.88 -4.54 -19.73
C GLY A 117 -11.20 -3.35 -19.04
N GLU A 118 -11.66 -2.96 -17.85
CA GLU A 118 -10.95 -1.98 -17.03
C GLU A 118 -9.72 -2.58 -16.34
N ARG A 119 -8.78 -1.70 -16.00
CA ARG A 119 -7.56 -2.04 -15.27
C ARG A 119 -7.73 -1.66 -13.80
N LEU A 120 -7.80 -2.66 -12.92
CA LEU A 120 -7.77 -2.46 -11.48
C LEU A 120 -6.32 -2.28 -11.02
N LEU A 121 -6.01 -1.08 -10.56
CA LEU A 121 -4.77 -0.75 -9.88
C LEU A 121 -4.76 -1.45 -8.53
N VAL A 122 -3.64 -2.07 -8.20
CA VAL A 122 -3.53 -2.94 -7.04
C VAL A 122 -2.15 -2.83 -6.37
N ASN A 123 -2.07 -3.14 -5.08
CA ASN A 123 -0.81 -3.12 -4.31
C ASN A 123 -0.08 -4.49 -4.32
N VAL A 124 0.74 -4.76 -3.31
CA VAL A 124 1.26 -6.09 -3.01
C VAL A 124 0.13 -7.16 -2.91
N PRO A 125 0.38 -8.38 -3.38
CA PRO A 125 -0.55 -9.49 -3.19
C PRO A 125 -0.89 -9.70 -1.71
N ALA A 126 -2.12 -10.18 -1.45
CA ALA A 126 -2.63 -10.55 -0.13
C ALA A 126 -2.77 -9.40 0.89
N CYS A 127 -2.78 -8.13 0.47
CA CYS A 127 -3.35 -7.08 1.33
C CYS A 127 -4.88 -7.12 1.31
N SER A 128 -5.52 -6.50 2.32
CA SER A 128 -6.98 -6.49 2.44
C SER A 128 -7.70 -5.88 1.24
N PHE A 129 -7.17 -4.80 0.64
CA PHE A 129 -7.79 -4.18 -0.54
C PHE A 129 -7.64 -5.02 -1.80
N TRP A 130 -6.52 -5.73 -1.96
CA TRP A 130 -6.33 -6.70 -3.03
C TRP A 130 -7.40 -7.80 -2.93
N LEU A 131 -7.53 -8.39 -1.74
CA LEU A 131 -8.47 -9.49 -1.49
C LEU A 131 -9.93 -9.04 -1.59
N ALA A 132 -10.25 -7.83 -1.13
CA ALA A 132 -11.57 -7.23 -1.36
C ALA A 132 -11.85 -7.07 -2.86
N GLY A 133 -10.87 -6.60 -3.63
CA GLY A 133 -10.95 -6.54 -5.10
C GLY A 133 -11.15 -7.91 -5.76
N GLU A 134 -10.44 -8.95 -5.32
CA GLU A 134 -10.69 -10.34 -5.75
C GLU A 134 -12.13 -10.78 -5.50
N ARG A 135 -12.63 -10.52 -4.29
CA ARG A 135 -13.97 -10.96 -3.90
C ARG A 135 -15.08 -10.24 -4.67
N ILE A 136 -14.90 -8.94 -4.92
CA ILE A 136 -15.94 -8.09 -5.53
C ILE A 136 -15.89 -8.14 -7.07
N LEU A 137 -14.68 -8.06 -7.64
CA LEU A 137 -14.48 -7.89 -9.08
C LEU A 137 -13.96 -9.16 -9.76
N GLY A 138 -13.42 -10.11 -9.00
CA GLY A 138 -12.91 -11.37 -9.54
C GLY A 138 -11.95 -11.16 -10.71
N SER A 139 -12.10 -11.97 -11.76
CA SER A 139 -11.31 -11.89 -12.99
C SER A 139 -11.89 -10.94 -14.05
N VAL A 140 -12.92 -10.14 -13.72
CA VAL A 140 -13.57 -9.25 -14.69
C VAL A 140 -12.65 -8.10 -15.12
N VAL A 141 -11.72 -7.72 -14.24
CA VAL A 141 -10.77 -6.62 -14.42
C VAL A 141 -9.34 -7.14 -14.53
N GLU A 142 -8.53 -6.49 -15.37
CA GLU A 142 -7.09 -6.75 -15.43
C GLU A 142 -6.41 -6.11 -14.22
N ARG A 143 -5.47 -6.83 -13.57
CA ARG A 143 -4.77 -6.32 -12.40
C ARG A 143 -3.42 -5.72 -12.76
N VAL A 144 -3.26 -4.44 -12.45
CA VAL A 144 -2.02 -3.69 -12.70
C VAL A 144 -1.38 -3.30 -11.37
N ARG A 145 -0.19 -3.85 -11.11
CA ARG A 145 0.56 -3.52 -9.88
C ARG A 145 1.08 -2.09 -9.94
N ALA A 146 0.50 -1.22 -9.11
CA ALA A 146 0.88 0.18 -8.99
C ALA A 146 1.73 0.46 -7.74
N GLY A 147 1.60 -0.37 -6.69
CA GLY A 147 2.32 -0.16 -5.42
C GLY A 147 1.39 0.36 -4.33
N GLY A 148 1.87 1.28 -3.47
CA GLY A 148 1.10 1.77 -2.31
C GLY A 148 -0.18 2.53 -2.67
N VAL A 149 -1.06 2.70 -1.68
CA VAL A 149 -2.37 3.38 -1.82
C VAL A 149 -2.25 4.76 -2.50
N THR A 150 -1.28 5.58 -2.11
CA THR A 150 -1.06 6.91 -2.69
C THR A 150 -0.67 6.85 -4.18
N VAL A 151 0.08 5.81 -4.58
CA VAL A 151 0.46 5.62 -6.00
C VAL A 151 -0.75 5.17 -6.80
N MET A 152 -1.53 4.23 -6.27
CA MET A 152 -2.79 3.78 -6.87
C MET A 152 -3.75 4.96 -7.10
N ALA A 153 -3.96 5.80 -6.08
CA ALA A 153 -4.81 6.99 -6.19
C ALA A 153 -4.29 7.96 -7.26
N SER A 154 -3.00 8.28 -7.23
CA SER A 154 -2.38 9.19 -8.21
C SER A 154 -2.44 8.66 -9.65
N TRP A 155 -2.39 7.34 -9.84
CA TRP A 155 -2.52 6.72 -11.16
C TRP A 155 -3.97 6.72 -11.64
N ALA A 156 -4.93 6.50 -10.73
CA ALA A 156 -6.35 6.59 -11.04
C ALA A 156 -6.75 8.02 -11.47
N GLU A 157 -6.24 9.05 -10.80
CA GLU A 157 -6.43 10.47 -11.18
C GLU A 157 -6.00 10.75 -12.61
N ARG A 158 -4.91 10.10 -13.05
CA ARG A 158 -4.32 10.25 -14.38
C ARG A 158 -4.99 9.37 -15.45
N GLY A 159 -6.04 8.63 -15.09
CA GLY A 159 -6.76 7.74 -16.02
C GLY A 159 -5.99 6.48 -16.39
N LEU A 160 -5.02 6.04 -15.56
CA LEU A 160 -4.25 4.81 -15.82
C LEU A 160 -4.99 3.53 -15.39
N GLY A 161 -6.15 3.67 -14.75
CA GLY A 161 -7.00 2.58 -14.31
C GLY A 161 -7.96 3.03 -13.22
N ILE A 162 -8.67 2.08 -12.64
CA ILE A 162 -9.56 2.25 -11.47
C ILE A 162 -8.88 1.69 -10.22
N ALA A 163 -9.23 2.16 -9.03
CA ALA A 163 -8.68 1.65 -7.78
C ALA A 163 -9.76 1.45 -6.73
N LEU A 164 -9.74 0.31 -6.02
CA LEU A 164 -10.58 0.09 -4.84
C LEU A 164 -9.77 0.43 -3.60
N LEU A 165 -10.14 1.52 -2.92
CA LEU A 165 -9.36 2.12 -1.83
C LEU A 165 -10.25 2.40 -0.62
N PRO A 166 -9.69 2.46 0.61
CA PRO A 166 -10.46 2.90 1.76
C PRO A 166 -10.84 4.37 1.57
N GLU A 167 -12.09 4.71 1.88
CA GLU A 167 -12.65 6.04 1.57
C GLU A 167 -11.86 7.17 2.23
N PHE A 168 -11.37 6.97 3.46
CA PHE A 168 -10.55 7.97 4.17
C PHE A 168 -9.25 8.31 3.43
N ALA A 169 -8.69 7.40 2.64
CA ALA A 169 -7.42 7.65 1.93
C ALA A 169 -7.60 8.45 0.64
N VAL A 170 -8.83 8.59 0.16
CA VAL A 170 -9.17 9.28 -1.10
C VAL A 170 -10.17 10.41 -0.90
N ARG A 171 -10.64 10.66 0.32
CA ARG A 171 -11.67 11.66 0.63
C ARG A 171 -11.35 13.03 0.08
N ASP A 172 -10.17 13.58 0.38
CA ASP A 172 -9.77 14.91 -0.13
C ASP A 172 -9.71 14.97 -1.67
N ARG A 173 -9.37 13.85 -2.32
CA ARG A 173 -9.30 13.74 -3.79
C ARG A 173 -10.69 13.64 -4.42
N LEU A 174 -11.63 13.01 -3.73
CA LEU A 174 -13.04 12.99 -4.11
C LEU A 174 -13.68 14.37 -3.93
N ASP A 175 -13.45 15.02 -2.78
CA ASP A 175 -14.02 16.33 -2.45
C ASP A 175 -13.50 17.43 -3.38
N SER A 176 -12.24 17.36 -3.80
CA SER A 176 -11.65 18.29 -4.78
C SER A 176 -12.01 17.97 -6.24
N GLY A 177 -12.66 16.84 -6.52
CA GLY A 177 -12.95 16.37 -7.87
C GLY A 177 -11.74 15.88 -8.65
N ALA A 178 -10.60 15.66 -7.99
CA ALA A 178 -9.42 15.02 -8.60
C ALA A 178 -9.67 13.54 -8.93
N LEU A 179 -10.55 12.89 -8.16
CA LEU A 179 -11.08 11.54 -8.41
C LEU A 179 -12.61 11.59 -8.49
N ALA A 180 -13.18 10.68 -9.28
CA ALA A 180 -14.60 10.37 -9.25
C ALA A 180 -14.85 9.02 -8.57
N ARG A 181 -15.89 8.95 -7.74
CA ARG A 181 -16.40 7.70 -7.18
C ARG A 181 -17.25 7.00 -8.23
N LEU A 182 -16.97 5.74 -8.49
CA LEU A 182 -17.84 4.86 -9.27
C LEU A 182 -18.86 4.21 -8.33
N ALA A 183 -20.13 4.20 -8.72
CA ALA A 183 -21.25 3.72 -7.90
C ALA A 183 -21.33 2.18 -7.81
N LEU A 184 -20.22 1.54 -7.45
CA LEU A 184 -20.11 0.12 -7.15
C LEU A 184 -20.54 -0.14 -5.71
N ASP A 185 -21.43 -1.12 -5.52
CA ASP A 185 -21.82 -1.61 -4.21
C ASP A 185 -20.72 -2.53 -3.65
N ALA A 186 -19.95 -2.01 -2.69
CA ALA A 186 -18.85 -2.71 -2.04
C ALA A 186 -19.10 -2.74 -0.54
N PRO A 187 -19.06 -3.93 0.11
CA PRO A 187 -19.22 -4.01 1.55
C PRO A 187 -18.06 -3.34 2.28
N ASP A 188 -18.36 -2.72 3.41
CA ASP A 188 -17.35 -2.18 4.32
C ASP A 188 -16.45 -3.31 4.85
N LEU A 189 -15.19 -2.96 5.09
CA LEU A 189 -14.29 -3.81 5.88
C LEU A 189 -14.40 -3.43 7.35
N GLY A 190 -14.13 -4.36 8.26
CA GLY A 190 -13.93 -4.04 9.67
C GLY A 190 -12.45 -3.77 9.92
N LEU A 191 -12.13 -2.61 10.52
CA LEU A 191 -10.85 -2.40 11.18
C LEU A 191 -10.85 -3.19 12.47
N ARG A 192 -9.96 -4.16 12.58
CA ARG A 192 -9.90 -5.09 13.70
C ARG A 192 -8.56 -4.98 14.40
N LEU A 193 -8.62 -4.89 15.71
CA LEU A 193 -7.46 -5.16 16.54
C LEU A 193 -7.40 -6.67 16.80
N VAL A 194 -6.32 -7.32 16.37
CA VAL A 194 -6.09 -8.76 16.49
C VAL A 194 -4.92 -9.00 17.43
N TRP A 195 -5.05 -9.95 18.36
CA TRP A 195 -4.00 -10.31 19.31
C TRP A 195 -3.91 -11.81 19.52
N ARG A 196 -2.79 -12.25 20.11
CA ARG A 196 -2.59 -13.62 20.57
C ARG A 196 -3.22 -13.83 21.96
N THR A 197 -4.24 -14.67 22.07
CA THR A 197 -4.93 -14.92 23.36
C THR A 197 -4.07 -15.72 24.33
N ASP A 198 -3.14 -16.54 23.83
CA ASP A 198 -2.15 -17.23 24.66
C ASP A 198 -1.09 -16.29 25.28
N ARG A 199 -1.14 -14.99 24.96
CA ARG A 199 -0.27 -13.94 25.51
C ARG A 199 -1.04 -12.78 26.11
N GLU A 200 -2.30 -12.97 26.48
CA GLU A 200 -3.20 -11.91 26.93
C GLU A 200 -2.82 -11.27 28.28
N THR A 201 -1.96 -11.94 29.07
CA THR A 201 -1.46 -11.45 30.36
C THR A 201 -0.35 -10.39 30.24
N MET A 202 -0.02 -9.94 29.03
CA MET A 202 0.97 -8.90 28.79
C MET A 202 0.49 -7.53 29.33
N PRO A 203 1.34 -6.78 30.05
CA PRO A 203 1.03 -5.42 30.45
C PRO A 203 0.72 -4.54 29.22
N GLY A 204 -0.32 -3.71 29.31
CA GLY A 204 -0.71 -2.74 28.27
C GLY A 204 -1.71 -3.24 27.21
N LEU A 205 -1.88 -4.55 27.01
CA LEU A 205 -2.88 -5.07 26.06
C LEU A 205 -4.30 -4.71 26.49
N ARG A 206 -4.61 -4.85 27.79
CA ARG A 206 -5.92 -4.49 28.33
C ARG A 206 -6.25 -3.01 28.11
N ASP A 207 -5.27 -2.13 28.29
CA ASP A 207 -5.48 -0.69 28.10
C ASP A 207 -5.78 -0.37 26.63
N VAL A 208 -5.09 -1.03 25.69
CA VAL A 208 -5.37 -0.91 24.25
C VAL A 208 -6.76 -1.48 23.91
N LEU A 209 -7.14 -2.63 24.47
CA LEU A 209 -8.47 -3.22 24.26
C LEU A 209 -9.59 -2.32 24.82
N TYR A 210 -9.39 -1.72 25.99
CA TYR A 210 -10.33 -0.74 26.54
C TYR A 210 -10.43 0.50 25.64
N ALA A 211 -9.31 1.03 25.16
CA ALA A 211 -9.31 2.17 24.25
C ALA A 211 -9.99 1.86 22.91
N ALA A 212 -9.89 0.62 22.42
CA ALA A 212 -10.47 0.17 21.16
C ALA A 212 -11.96 -0.21 21.26
N SER A 213 -12.52 -0.30 22.47
CA SER A 213 -13.92 -0.69 22.73
C SER A 213 -14.79 0.45 23.26
N ALA A 214 -14.24 1.65 23.40
CA ALA A 214 -14.92 2.87 23.84
C ALA A 214 -15.47 3.66 22.64
#